data_AF-A0A7S8F628-F1
#
_entry.id   AF-A0A7S8F628-F1
#
_cell.length_a   1.000
_cell.length_b   1.000
_cell.length_c   1.000
_cell.angle_alpha   90.00
_cell.angle_beta   90.00
_cell.angle_gamma   90.00
#
_symmetry.space_group_name_H-M   'P 1'
#
loop_
_entity.id
_entity.type
_entity.pdbx_description
1 polymer ?
#
loop_
_entity_poly.entity_id
_entity_poly.type
_entity_poly.pdbx_seq_one_letter_code
_entity_poly.pdbx_strand_id
1 'polypeptide(L)' 'MRTEPTWRIPVGILGLLAALAVYGLIVARYVPEIIGGWPTLAQTIVYVILGVIWLLPLRRFLIWMETGHWR' A
#
# COMPACT_ATOMS: atom_id res chain seq x y z
N MET A 1 4.76 25.24 -13.63
CA MET A 1 5.56 24.96 -12.41
C MET A 1 4.69 25.38 -11.23
N ARG A 2 4.41 24.50 -10.25
CA ARG A 2 3.58 24.88 -9.08
C ARG A 2 4.36 25.90 -8.23
N THR A 3 3.73 27.03 -7.95
CA THR A 3 4.35 28.23 -7.36
C THR A 3 4.24 28.31 -5.83
N GLU A 4 3.53 27.39 -5.17
CA GLU A 4 3.34 27.41 -3.71
C GLU A 4 3.61 26.03 -3.06
N PRO A 5 4.35 25.99 -1.93
CA PRO A 5 4.61 24.75 -1.21
C PRO A 5 3.33 24.23 -0.55
N THR A 6 2.83 23.07 -0.99
CA THR A 6 1.67 22.41 -0.38
C THR A 6 2.11 21.27 0.54
N TRP A 7 1.84 21.37 1.84
CA TRP A 7 2.26 20.40 2.84
C TRP A 7 1.63 19.00 2.70
N ARG A 8 0.58 18.89 1.88
CA ARG A 8 -0.14 17.65 1.60
C ARG A 8 0.71 16.59 0.89
N ILE A 9 1.67 16.99 0.06
CA ILE A 9 2.53 16.06 -0.69
C ILE A 9 3.49 15.32 0.24
N PRO A 10 4.33 15.99 1.07
CA PRO A 10 5.24 15.28 1.98
C PRO A 10 4.46 14.46 3.02
N VAL A 11 3.36 14.99 3.57
CA VAL A 11 2.49 14.24 4.48
C VAL A 11 1.87 13.03 3.79
N GLY A 12 1.44 13.17 2.54
CA GLY A 12 0.91 12.07 1.74
C GLY A 12 1.95 10.98 1.50
N ILE A 13 3.19 11.35 1.18
CA ILE A 13 4.28 10.39 1.01
C ILE A 13 4.56 9.65 2.33
N LEU A 14 4.67 10.37 3.45
CA LEU A 14 4.90 9.74 4.76
C LEU A 14 3.74 8.81 5.15
N GLY A 15 2.49 9.23 4.90
CA GLY A 15 1.31 8.39 5.13
C GLY A 15 1.31 7.13 4.26
N LEU A 16 1.71 7.25 2.99
CA LEU A 16 1.86 6.10 2.09
C LEU A 16 2.93 5.13 2.57
N LEU A 17 4.10 5.64 2.94
CA LEU A 17 5.20 4.84 3.47
C LEU A 17 4.79 4.12 4.75
N ALA A 18 4.11 4.81 5.67
CA ALA A 18 3.60 4.21 6.89
C ALA A 18 2.55 3.13 6.60
N ALA A 19 1.61 3.39 5.69
CA ALA A 19 0.60 2.42 5.30
C ALA A 19 1.22 1.17 4.66
N LEU A 20 2.22 1.36 3.78
CA LEU A 20 2.94 0.26 3.15
C LEU A 20 3.75 -0.55 4.18
N ALA A 21 4.41 0.12 5.13
CA ALA A 21 5.15 -0.53 6.20
C ALA A 21 4.22 -1.37 7.11
N VAL A 22 3.08 -0.80 7.53
CA VAL A 22 2.07 -1.51 8.33
C VAL A 22 1.52 -2.70 7.56
N TYR A 23 1.15 -2.51 6.29
CA TYR A 23 0.64 -3.59 5.45
C TYR A 23 1.65 -4.72 5.28
N GLY A 24 2.90 -4.37 4.94
CA GLY A 24 3.99 -5.33 4.81
C GLY A 24 4.26 -6.09 6.11
N LEU A 25 4.22 -5.40 7.26
CA LEU A 25 4.42 -6.03 8.57
C LEU A 25 3.30 -7.02 8.91
N ILE A 26 2.04 -6.65 8.64
CA ILE A 26 0.87 -7.53 8.82
C ILE A 26 1.05 -8.77 7.93
N VAL A 27 1.34 -8.58 6.65
CA VAL A 27 1.55 -9.71 5.71
C VAL A 27 2.69 -10.61 6.18
N ALA A 28 3.85 -10.03 6.50
CA ALA A 28 5.02 -10.79 6.94
C ALA A 28 4.80 -11.54 8.25
N ARG A 29 3.98 -10.97 9.17
CA ARG A 29 3.70 -11.60 10.47
C ARG A 29 2.71 -12.75 10.35
N TYR A 30 1.62 -12.57 9.61
CA TYR A 30 0.47 -13.48 9.67
C TYR A 30 0.39 -14.45 8.48
N VAL A 31 0.84 -14.06 7.30
CA VAL A 31 0.66 -14.90 6.10
C VAL A 31 1.50 -16.17 6.15
N PRO A 32 2.80 -16.14 6.53
CA PRO A 32 3.60 -17.36 6.63
C PRO A 32 3.04 -18.41 7.61
N GLU A 33 2.39 -17.98 8.70
CA GLU A 33 1.76 -18.90 9.66
C GLU A 33 0.59 -19.69 9.05
N ILE A 34 -0.06 -19.14 8.01
CA ILE A 34 -1.22 -19.74 7.35
C ILE A 34 -0.80 -20.61 6.16
N ILE A 35 0.12 -20.10 5.32
CA ILE A 35 0.49 -20.73 4.04
C ILE A 35 1.86 -21.41 4.04
N GLY A 36 2.58 -21.40 5.16
CA GLY A 36 3.97 -21.88 5.23
C GLY A 36 4.15 -23.36 4.83
N GLY A 37 3.11 -24.19 5.01
CA GLY A 37 3.12 -25.59 4.57
C GLY A 37 2.66 -25.82 3.13
N TRP A 38 2.26 -24.79 2.39
CA TRP A 38 1.72 -24.94 1.04
C TRP A 38 2.83 -25.07 -0.01
N PRO A 39 2.55 -25.67 -1.18
CA PRO A 39 3.48 -25.66 -2.30
C PRO A 39 3.87 -24.23 -2.71
N THR A 40 5.11 -24.05 -3.16
CA THR A 40 5.67 -22.73 -3.53
C THR A 40 4.79 -21.98 -4.53
N LEU A 41 4.20 -22.66 -5.52
CA LEU A 41 3.31 -22.03 -6.51
C LEU A 41 2.05 -21.42 -5.87
N ALA A 42 1.45 -22.11 -4.90
CA ALA A 42 0.29 -21.58 -4.20
C ALA A 42 0.65 -20.38 -3.35
N GLN A 43 1.83 -20.41 -2.68
CA GLN A 43 2.34 -19.26 -1.94
C GLN A 43 2.57 -18.05 -2.87
N THR A 44 3.17 -18.26 -4.04
CA THR A 44 3.38 -17.21 -5.04
C THR A 44 2.08 -16.54 -5.45
N ILE A 45 1.03 -17.32 -5.75
CA ILE A 45 -0.28 -16.76 -6.11
C ILE A 45 -0.84 -15.89 -4.98
N VAL A 46 -0.77 -16.36 -3.73
CA VAL A 46 -1.23 -15.59 -2.56
C VAL A 46 -0.45 -14.27 -2.42
N TYR A 47 0.87 -14.31 -2.50
CA TYR A 47 1.70 -13.09 -2.40
C TYR A 47 1.48 -12.13 -3.57
N VAL A 48 1.23 -12.62 -4.78
CA VAL A 48 0.88 -11.77 -5.93
C VAL A 48 -0.46 -11.08 -5.69
N ILE A 49 -1.49 -11.81 -5.24
CA ILE A 49 -2.80 -11.22 -4.93
C ILE A 49 -2.66 -10.17 -3.83
N LEU A 50 -1.95 -10.47 -2.74
CA LEU A 50 -1.68 -9.52 -1.66
C LEU A 50 -0.86 -8.31 -2.16
N GLY A 51 0.07 -8.51 -3.08
CA GLY A 51 0.85 -7.44 -3.71
C GLY A 51 0.04 -6.55 -4.67
N VAL A 52 -1.11 -7.01 -5.15
CA VAL A 52 -1.99 -6.22 -6.03
C VAL A 52 -3.14 -5.59 -5.27
N ILE A 53 -3.73 -6.28 -4.29
CA ILE A 53 -4.94 -5.82 -3.60
C ILE A 53 -4.73 -4.51 -2.84
N TRP A 54 -3.52 -4.26 -2.34
CA TRP A 54 -3.18 -3.01 -1.64
C TRP A 54 -3.19 -1.77 -2.57
N LEU A 55 -3.18 -1.97 -3.90
CA LEU A 55 -3.27 -0.89 -4.88
C LEU A 55 -4.69 -0.33 -5.02
N LEU A 56 -5.72 -1.09 -4.66
CA LEU A 56 -7.12 -0.67 -4.73
C LEU A 56 -7.39 0.66 -4.00
N PRO A 57 -6.96 0.87 -2.75
CA PRO A 57 -7.12 2.14 -2.06
C PRO A 57 -6.19 3.26 -2.59
N LEU A 58 -5.10 2.90 -3.28
CA LEU A 58 -4.03 3.82 -3.67
C LEU A 58 -4.53 4.94 -4.59
N ARG A 59 -5.45 4.62 -5.51
CA ARG A 59 -6.01 5.60 -6.45
C ARG A 59 -6.64 6.81 -5.73
N ARG A 60 -7.47 6.56 -4.71
CA ARG A 60 -8.15 7.64 -3.97
C ARG A 60 -7.16 8.48 -3.17
N PHE A 61 -6.15 7.82 -2.60
CA PHE A 61 -5.11 8.48 -1.82
C PHE A 61 -4.22 9.39 -2.69
N LEU A 62 -3.85 8.95 -3.88
CA LEU A 62 -3.08 9.73 -4.84
C LEU A 62 -3.85 10.97 -5.31
N ILE A 63 -5.16 10.81 -5.63
CA ILE A 63 -6.03 11.93 -5.99
C ILE A 63 -6.06 12.96 -4.85
N TRP A 64 -6.26 12.50 -3.61
CA TRP A 64 -6.22 13.38 -2.44
C TRP A 64 -4.86 14.08 -2.27
N MET A 65 -3.75 13.40 -2.53
CA MET A 65 -2.40 13.97 -2.45
C MET A 65 -2.17 15.08 -3.48
N GLU A 66 -2.77 14.99 -4.66
CA GLU A 66 -2.62 16.00 -5.71
C GLU A 66 -3.66 17.12 -5.62
N THR A 67 -4.94 16.82 -5.42
CA THR A 67 -6.05 17.79 -5.51
C THR A 67 -6.63 18.24 -4.17
N GLY A 68 -6.41 17.49 -3.10
CA GLY A 68 -6.92 17.77 -1.75
C GLY A 68 -8.38 17.36 -1.57
N HIS A 69 -8.96 16.84 -2.64
CA HIS A 69 -10.32 16.34 -2.70
C HIS A 69 -10.27 14.81 -2.83
N TRP A 70 -11.26 14.13 -2.28
CA TRP A 70 -11.35 12.67 -2.30
C TRP A 70 -12.04 12.11 -3.57
N ARG A 71 -12.35 12.98 -4.54
CA ARG A 71 -13.04 12.66 -5.81
C ARG A 71 -12.10 12.80 -7.00
#